data_AF-A0AAU9SHK8-F1
#
_entry.id   AF-A0AAU9SHK8-F1
#
_cell.length_a   1.000
_cell.length_b   1.000
_cell.length_c   1.000
_cell.angle_alpha   90.00
_cell.angle_beta   90.00
_cell.angle_gamma   90.00
#
_symmetry.space_group_name_H-M   'P 1'
#
loop_
_entity.id
_entity.type
_entity.pdbx_description
1 polymer ?
#
loop_
_entity_poly.entity_id
_entity_poly.type
_entity_poly.pdbx_seq_one_letter_code
_entity_poly.pdbx_strand_id
1 'polypeptide(L)'
;MEKKVDTKFTWVIKKKNFSSLQSRKIVSDTFNVGGCKWRLSAYPKGYQVDNFLSLYLEVADYGSLPSGWGRHTQYTLTVVNQCSEELSRRHELKHRFDEKSNSWGISYMLPLSELHDNYSGFLVNGELEVVADIFLLEIIGKVEFVSRMFEKHPEIASGFRIKNQNLRTGYMNLLLSLIDTLRQSPHKLPKDHMDEAYDALVCLTNAGFKLDWLKKKLDQVPETKEKVKANEIRMQETQKELKLKSKAEVLRSRSSAGEGEGRGVSFRSSSLIR
;
A
#
# COMPACT_ATOMS: atom_id res chain seq x y z
N MET A 1 -6.94 8.26 9.70
CA MET A 1 -6.10 7.08 10.01
C MET A 1 -6.70 5.90 9.25
N GLU A 2 -6.05 5.50 8.17
CA GLU A 2 -6.43 4.34 7.34
C GLU A 2 -6.36 3.07 8.19
N LYS A 3 -7.39 2.24 8.12
CA LYS A 3 -7.48 1.03 8.92
C LYS A 3 -6.74 -0.08 8.17
N LYS A 4 -5.46 -0.25 8.50
CA LYS A 4 -4.61 -1.32 7.96
C LYS A 4 -5.14 -2.67 8.45
N VAL A 5 -5.53 -3.53 7.52
CA VAL A 5 -5.78 -4.95 7.81
C VAL A 5 -4.53 -5.70 7.39
N ASP A 6 -3.79 -6.18 8.38
CA ASP A 6 -2.66 -7.08 8.22
C ASP A 6 -3.15 -8.50 8.47
N THR A 7 -2.78 -9.44 7.61
CA THR A 7 -3.12 -10.85 7.77
C THR A 7 -1.96 -11.70 7.29
N LYS A 8 -1.46 -12.54 8.21
CA LYS A 8 -0.46 -13.57 7.94
C LYS A 8 -1.15 -14.90 7.68
N PHE A 9 -0.79 -15.55 6.59
CA PHE A 9 -1.24 -16.89 6.23
C PHE A 9 -0.03 -17.80 6.00
N THR A 10 -0.05 -18.98 6.63
CA THR A 10 0.99 -19.99 6.48
C THR A 10 0.44 -21.20 5.74
N TRP A 11 1.20 -21.69 4.77
CA TRP A 11 0.87 -22.84 3.95
C TRP A 11 2.02 -23.84 3.91
N VAL A 12 1.74 -25.08 4.30
CA VAL A 12 2.72 -26.18 4.27
C VAL A 12 2.48 -27.08 3.07
N ILE A 13 3.48 -27.22 2.22
CA ILE A 13 3.45 -28.04 1.00
C ILE A 13 4.26 -29.32 1.24
N LYS A 14 3.62 -30.48 1.12
CA LYS A 14 4.29 -31.78 1.26
C LYS A 14 5.08 -32.14 0.00
N LYS A 15 6.26 -32.75 0.16
CA LYS A 15 7.21 -33.18 -0.89
C LYS A 15 6.54 -34.03 -1.97
N LYS A 16 5.58 -34.89 -1.58
CA LYS A 16 4.79 -35.70 -2.52
C LYS A 16 4.08 -34.88 -3.59
N ASN A 17 3.72 -33.62 -3.28
CA ASN A 17 3.07 -32.72 -4.22
C ASN A 17 4.05 -32.20 -5.30
N PHE A 18 5.35 -32.18 -5.02
CA PHE A 18 6.41 -31.88 -5.99
C PHE A 18 6.69 -33.07 -6.91
N SER A 19 6.57 -34.29 -6.36
CA SER A 19 6.86 -35.55 -7.05
C SER A 19 5.75 -36.01 -7.99
N SER A 20 4.50 -35.56 -7.79
CA SER A 20 3.40 -35.97 -8.66
C SER A 20 3.62 -35.48 -10.09
N LEU A 21 3.59 -36.39 -11.07
CA LEU A 21 3.72 -36.08 -12.49
C LEU A 21 2.57 -35.20 -13.03
N GLN A 22 1.48 -35.06 -12.27
CA GLN A 22 0.22 -34.52 -12.78
C GLN A 22 -0.09 -33.07 -12.39
N SER A 23 0.46 -32.54 -11.29
CA SER A 23 0.05 -31.21 -10.81
C SER A 23 1.00 -30.11 -11.27
N ARG A 24 0.70 -29.51 -12.43
CA ARG A 24 1.36 -28.28 -12.92
C ARG A 24 1.24 -27.13 -11.91
N LYS A 25 0.17 -27.12 -11.13
CA LYS A 25 -0.18 -26.10 -10.13
C LYS A 25 -0.71 -26.77 -8.87
N ILE A 26 -0.31 -26.29 -7.71
CA ILE A 26 -0.87 -26.64 -6.40
C ILE A 26 -1.48 -25.37 -5.81
N VAL A 27 -2.60 -25.50 -5.09
CA VAL A 27 -3.25 -24.37 -4.42
C VAL A 27 -3.41 -24.64 -2.92
N SER A 28 -3.37 -23.60 -2.11
CA SER A 28 -3.70 -23.65 -0.68
C SER A 28 -5.21 -23.64 -0.45
N ASP A 29 -5.60 -23.84 0.80
CA ASP A 29 -6.92 -23.43 1.28
C ASP A 29 -7.12 -21.92 1.14
N THR A 30 -8.39 -21.50 1.11
CA THR A 30 -8.74 -20.08 1.01
C THR A 30 -8.79 -19.40 2.38
N PHE A 31 -8.42 -18.13 2.44
CA PHE A 31 -8.49 -17.30 3.64
C PHE A 31 -9.08 -15.91 3.32
N ASN A 32 -9.73 -15.28 4.30
CA ASN A 32 -10.48 -14.05 4.07
C ASN A 32 -9.68 -12.81 4.49
N VAL A 33 -9.50 -11.85 3.57
CA VAL A 33 -8.87 -10.54 3.86
C VAL A 33 -9.59 -9.46 3.06
N GLY A 34 -10.10 -8.43 3.74
CA GLY A 34 -10.80 -7.29 3.12
C GLY A 34 -11.99 -7.65 2.23
N GLY A 35 -12.77 -8.64 2.65
CA GLY A 35 -13.99 -9.07 1.95
C GLY A 35 -13.75 -9.93 0.70
N CYS A 36 -12.51 -10.34 0.43
CA CYS A 36 -12.20 -11.29 -0.64
C CYS A 36 -11.65 -12.59 -0.05
N LYS A 37 -11.91 -13.71 -0.73
CA LYS A 37 -11.25 -15.00 -0.47
C LYS A 37 -9.95 -15.05 -1.25
N TRP A 38 -8.84 -15.09 -0.54
CA TRP A 38 -7.50 -15.23 -1.09
C TRP A 38 -7.04 -16.67 -1.02
N ARG A 39 -6.08 -17.07 -1.86
CA ARG A 39 -5.34 -18.32 -1.74
C ARG A 39 -3.95 -18.16 -2.33
N LEU A 40 -3.03 -19.04 -1.94
CA LEU A 40 -1.73 -19.17 -2.58
C LEU A 40 -1.78 -20.24 -3.67
N SER A 41 -0.99 -20.06 -4.72
CA SER A 41 -0.68 -21.11 -5.67
C SER A 41 0.81 -21.25 -5.90
N ALA A 42 1.24 -22.50 -6.05
CA ALA A 42 2.62 -22.88 -6.31
C ALA A 42 2.71 -23.63 -7.64
N TYR A 43 3.77 -23.37 -8.39
CA TYR A 43 4.15 -24.13 -9.58
C TYR A 43 5.50 -24.79 -9.29
N PRO A 44 5.50 -26.05 -8.82
CA PRO A 44 6.70 -26.73 -8.34
C PRO A 44 7.78 -26.98 -9.38
N LYS A 45 7.45 -26.86 -10.66
CA LYS A 45 8.35 -27.13 -11.80
C LYS A 45 8.60 -25.88 -12.65
N GLY A 46 8.13 -24.72 -12.19
CA GLY A 46 8.10 -23.48 -12.97
C GLY A 46 6.75 -23.24 -13.66
N TYR A 47 6.53 -21.97 -14.02
CA TYR A 47 5.35 -21.53 -14.76
C TYR A 47 5.74 -20.74 -16.02
N GLN A 48 6.39 -19.59 -15.83
CA GLN A 48 6.94 -18.75 -16.90
C GLN A 48 8.44 -18.91 -17.04
N VAL A 49 9.11 -19.28 -15.95
CA VAL A 49 10.54 -19.53 -15.88
C VAL A 49 10.70 -20.96 -15.39
N ASP A 50 11.39 -21.79 -16.19
CA ASP A 50 11.67 -23.18 -15.85
C ASP A 50 12.71 -23.27 -14.73
N ASN A 51 12.72 -24.38 -14.00
CA ASN A 51 13.69 -24.70 -12.95
C ASN A 51 13.64 -23.81 -11.70
N PHE A 52 12.57 -23.03 -11.52
CA PHE A 52 12.27 -22.33 -10.29
C PHE A 52 10.92 -22.75 -9.73
N LEU A 53 10.80 -22.77 -8.41
CA LEU A 53 9.50 -22.72 -7.75
C LEU A 53 8.90 -21.34 -8.03
N SER A 54 7.68 -21.31 -8.57
CA SER A 54 6.92 -20.06 -8.69
C SER A 54 5.81 -20.01 -7.64
N LEU A 55 5.57 -18.83 -7.06
CA LEU A 55 4.52 -18.59 -6.08
C LEU A 55 3.66 -17.39 -6.47
N TYR A 56 2.34 -17.53 -6.33
CA TYR A 56 1.37 -16.48 -6.63
C TYR A 56 0.33 -16.37 -5.53
N LEU A 57 -0.16 -15.14 -5.34
CA LEU A 57 -1.35 -14.82 -4.57
C LEU A 57 -2.52 -14.66 -5.55
N GLU A 58 -3.66 -15.28 -5.23
CA GLU A 58 -4.86 -15.27 -6.06
C GLU A 58 -6.10 -14.85 -5.27
N VAL A 59 -6.98 -14.09 -5.91
CA VAL A 59 -8.35 -13.86 -5.42
C VAL A 59 -9.21 -15.02 -5.88
N ALA A 60 -9.51 -15.96 -5.00
CA ALA A 60 -10.19 -17.22 -5.32
C ALA A 60 -11.66 -17.03 -5.71
N ASP A 61 -12.33 -16.02 -5.19
CA ASP A 61 -13.74 -15.70 -5.44
C ASP A 61 -13.94 -14.59 -6.48
N TYR A 62 -12.92 -14.27 -7.29
CA TYR A 62 -12.94 -13.15 -8.24
C TYR A 62 -14.16 -13.11 -9.15
N GLY A 63 -14.67 -14.27 -9.60
CA GLY A 63 -15.86 -14.37 -10.46
C GLY A 63 -17.19 -14.12 -9.75
N SER A 64 -17.18 -14.08 -8.41
CA SER A 64 -18.35 -13.79 -7.57
C SER A 64 -18.38 -12.33 -7.09
N LEU A 65 -17.30 -11.57 -7.32
CA LEU A 65 -17.18 -10.20 -6.88
C LEU A 65 -17.94 -9.24 -7.82
N PRO A 66 -18.44 -8.10 -7.32
CA PRO A 66 -19.15 -7.12 -8.15
C PRO A 66 -18.28 -6.59 -9.30
N SER A 67 -18.89 -6.29 -10.44
CA SER A 67 -18.16 -5.69 -11.57
C SER A 67 -17.46 -4.38 -11.14
N GLY A 68 -16.23 -4.19 -11.62
CA GLY A 68 -15.39 -3.05 -11.26
C GLY A 68 -14.73 -3.15 -9.88
N TRP A 69 -14.73 -4.33 -9.25
CA TRP A 69 -13.96 -4.55 -8.03
C TRP A 69 -12.46 -4.34 -8.27
N GLY A 70 -11.77 -3.91 -7.23
CA GLY A 70 -10.33 -3.80 -7.21
C GLY A 70 -9.80 -3.84 -5.79
N ARG A 71 -8.60 -4.41 -5.62
CA ARG A 71 -7.87 -4.43 -4.35
C ARG A 71 -6.43 -4.05 -4.60
N HIS A 72 -6.02 -2.92 -4.05
CA HIS A 72 -4.61 -2.55 -4.00
C HIS A 72 -4.01 -3.23 -2.77
N THR A 73 -2.98 -4.03 -3.00
CA THR A 73 -2.37 -4.84 -1.96
C THR A 73 -0.87 -4.66 -2.01
N GLN A 74 -0.27 -4.50 -0.85
CA GLN A 74 1.14 -4.81 -0.65
C GLN A 74 1.20 -6.12 0.10
N TYR A 75 2.04 -7.05 -0.30
CA TYR A 75 2.12 -8.35 0.35
C TYR A 75 3.53 -8.91 0.24
N THR A 76 3.87 -9.79 1.15
CA THR A 76 5.10 -10.56 1.13
C THR A 76 4.78 -11.99 0.72
N LEU A 77 5.66 -12.62 -0.04
CA LEU A 77 5.72 -14.07 -0.15
C LEU A 77 7.07 -14.51 0.38
N THR A 78 7.06 -15.47 1.30
CA THR A 78 8.25 -15.99 1.94
C THR A 78 8.27 -17.50 1.82
N VAL A 79 9.34 -18.05 1.26
CA VAL A 79 9.67 -19.48 1.42
C VAL A 79 10.59 -19.57 2.62
N VAL A 80 10.09 -20.19 3.69
CA VAL A 80 10.77 -20.23 4.97
C VAL A 80 11.91 -21.23 4.92
N ASN A 81 13.10 -20.79 5.29
CA ASN A 81 14.18 -21.69 5.61
C ASN A 81 14.00 -22.12 7.07
N GLN A 82 13.74 -23.40 7.28
CA GLN A 82 13.34 -23.96 8.56
C GLN A 82 14.54 -24.18 9.50
N CYS A 83 15.77 -23.99 9.02
CA CYS A 83 17.00 -24.06 9.81
C CYS A 83 17.50 -22.68 10.24
N SER A 84 17.24 -21.63 9.44
CA SER A 84 17.66 -20.26 9.74
C SER A 84 16.74 -19.24 9.08
N GLU A 85 16.10 -18.37 9.87
CA GLU A 85 15.19 -17.34 9.37
C GLU A 85 15.88 -16.40 8.37
N GLU A 86 17.16 -16.05 8.61
CA GLU A 86 17.96 -15.15 7.76
C GLU A 86 18.16 -15.69 6.33
N LEU A 87 18.09 -17.01 6.16
CA LEU A 87 18.23 -17.68 4.86
C LEU A 87 16.89 -17.84 4.13
N SER A 88 15.78 -17.42 4.74
CA SER A 88 14.46 -17.48 4.09
C SER A 88 14.43 -16.60 2.84
N ARG A 89 13.78 -17.08 1.77
CA ARG A 89 13.60 -16.28 0.55
C ARG A 89 12.32 -15.47 0.69
N ARG A 90 12.45 -14.16 0.75
CA ARG A 90 11.32 -13.22 0.89
C ARG A 90 11.26 -12.25 -0.29
N HIS A 91 10.07 -12.05 -0.82
CA HIS A 91 9.79 -11.03 -1.84
C HIS A 91 8.64 -10.14 -1.40
N GLU A 92 8.86 -8.83 -1.46
CA GLU A 92 7.81 -7.83 -1.29
C GLU A 92 7.21 -7.46 -2.64
N LEU A 93 5.89 -7.47 -2.69
CA LEU A 93 5.09 -7.28 -3.88
C LEU A 93 4.05 -6.21 -3.63
N LYS A 94 3.77 -5.43 -4.67
CA LYS A 94 2.65 -4.50 -4.68
C LYS A 94 1.89 -4.68 -5.98
N HIS A 95 0.59 -4.94 -5.86
CA HIS A 95 -0.24 -5.22 -7.01
C HIS A 95 -1.66 -4.70 -6.83
N ARG A 96 -2.34 -4.42 -7.95
CA ARG A 96 -3.77 -4.16 -7.99
C ARG A 96 -4.47 -5.39 -8.55
N PHE A 97 -5.17 -6.12 -7.69
CA PHE A 97 -6.00 -7.23 -8.09
C PHE A 97 -7.35 -6.73 -8.61
N ASP A 98 -7.78 -7.24 -9.75
CA ASP A 98 -9.09 -6.96 -10.36
C ASP A 98 -9.53 -8.14 -11.26
N GLU A 99 -10.63 -7.96 -11.98
CA GLU A 99 -11.21 -8.98 -12.87
C GLU A 99 -10.22 -9.51 -13.91
N LYS A 100 -9.34 -8.65 -14.45
CA LYS A 100 -8.35 -9.00 -15.48
C LYS A 100 -7.05 -9.49 -14.88
N SER A 101 -6.76 -9.12 -13.63
CA SER A 101 -5.51 -9.42 -12.93
C SER A 101 -5.77 -9.99 -11.53
N ASN A 102 -6.45 -11.14 -11.47
CA ASN A 102 -6.83 -11.79 -10.21
C ASN A 102 -5.71 -12.64 -9.58
N SER A 103 -4.55 -12.78 -10.23
CA SER A 103 -3.39 -13.56 -9.78
C SER A 103 -2.10 -12.80 -10.07
N TRP A 104 -1.22 -12.67 -9.09
CA TRP A 104 0.10 -12.04 -9.23
C TRP A 104 1.11 -12.63 -8.25
N GLY A 105 2.39 -12.62 -8.61
CA GLY A 105 3.41 -13.35 -7.86
C GLY A 105 4.80 -13.32 -8.47
N ILE A 106 5.65 -14.25 -8.04
CA ILE A 106 7.04 -14.39 -8.43
C ILE A 106 7.23 -15.72 -9.16
N SER A 107 7.72 -15.66 -10.39
CA SER A 107 8.03 -16.85 -11.20
C SER A 107 9.34 -17.54 -10.81
N TYR A 108 10.25 -16.80 -10.16
CA TYR A 108 11.61 -17.24 -9.80
C TYR A 108 11.85 -17.25 -8.28
N MET A 109 10.89 -17.76 -7.50
CA MET A 109 10.90 -17.61 -6.04
C MET A 109 12.09 -18.30 -5.37
N LEU A 110 12.36 -19.55 -5.79
CA LEU A 110 13.46 -20.36 -5.28
C LEU A 110 13.93 -21.33 -6.38
N PRO A 111 15.23 -21.41 -6.70
CA PRO A 111 15.74 -22.41 -7.62
C PRO A 111 15.40 -23.83 -7.17
N LEU A 112 14.97 -24.69 -8.09
CA LEU A 112 14.64 -26.08 -7.74
C LEU A 112 15.88 -26.88 -7.30
N SER A 113 17.06 -26.52 -7.80
CA SER A 113 18.34 -27.08 -7.34
C SER A 113 18.57 -26.82 -5.85
N GLU A 114 18.23 -25.63 -5.37
CA GLU A 114 18.36 -25.24 -3.96
C GLU A 114 17.25 -25.88 -3.12
N LEU A 115 16.02 -25.89 -3.63
CA LEU A 115 14.88 -26.53 -2.94
C LEU A 115 15.09 -28.04 -2.73
N HIS A 116 15.74 -28.72 -3.67
CA HIS A 116 15.98 -30.16 -3.63
C HIS A 116 17.31 -30.56 -2.99
N ASP A 117 18.16 -29.60 -2.64
CA ASP A 117 19.34 -29.85 -1.83
C ASP A 117 18.91 -30.18 -0.38
N ASN A 118 19.33 -31.34 0.11
CA ASN A 118 18.99 -31.82 1.45
C ASN A 118 19.58 -30.93 2.56
N TYR A 119 20.57 -30.10 2.26
CA TYR A 119 21.24 -29.23 3.22
C TYR A 119 20.80 -27.76 3.13
N SER A 120 19.92 -27.41 2.19
CA SER A 120 19.51 -26.01 2.00
C SER A 120 18.64 -25.48 3.14
N GLY A 121 17.96 -26.36 3.89
CA GLY A 121 17.11 -25.98 5.01
C GLY A 121 15.68 -25.57 4.63
N PHE A 122 15.33 -25.54 3.34
CA PHE A 122 13.96 -25.21 2.90
C PHE A 122 12.98 -26.37 3.06
N LEU A 123 13.44 -27.60 2.77
CA LEU A 123 12.60 -28.79 2.76
C LEU A 123 12.95 -29.73 3.93
N VAL A 124 12.41 -29.43 5.12
CA VAL A 124 12.63 -30.25 6.32
C VAL A 124 11.51 -31.27 6.47
N ASN A 125 11.84 -32.54 6.73
CA ASN A 125 10.89 -33.65 6.80
C ASN A 125 10.00 -33.81 5.56
N GLY A 126 10.47 -33.33 4.40
CA GLY A 126 9.69 -33.31 3.18
C GLY A 126 8.53 -32.31 3.22
N GLU A 127 8.61 -31.26 4.02
CA GLU A 127 7.62 -30.18 4.07
C GLU A 127 8.31 -28.86 3.74
N LEU A 128 7.66 -28.08 2.87
CA LEU A 128 8.07 -26.72 2.53
C LEU A 128 7.06 -25.76 3.15
N GLU A 129 7.52 -24.82 3.96
CA GLU A 129 6.67 -23.79 4.54
C GLU A 129 6.71 -22.51 3.71
N VAL A 130 5.52 -22.01 3.35
CA VAL A 130 5.32 -20.76 2.64
C VAL A 130 4.47 -19.84 3.51
N VAL A 131 4.91 -18.60 3.67
CA VAL A 131 4.21 -17.58 4.43
C VAL A 131 3.86 -16.42 3.51
N ALA A 132 2.65 -15.90 3.66
CA ALA A 132 2.21 -14.67 3.00
C ALA A 132 1.67 -13.69 4.03
N ASP A 133 2.24 -12.49 4.10
CA ASP A 133 1.69 -11.37 4.85
C ASP A 133 1.01 -10.41 3.87
N ILE A 134 -0.28 -10.17 4.04
CA ILE A 134 -1.08 -9.33 3.14
C ILE A 134 -1.48 -8.04 3.83
N PHE A 135 -1.14 -6.93 3.20
CA PHE A 135 -1.49 -5.59 3.59
C PHE A 135 -2.41 -4.97 2.54
N LEU A 136 -3.66 -4.75 2.92
CA LEU A 136 -4.60 -4.05 2.05
C LEU A 136 -4.35 -2.54 2.13
N LEU A 137 -4.00 -1.96 0.98
CA LEU A 137 -3.93 -0.52 0.81
C LEU A 137 -5.36 -0.06 0.50
N GLU A 138 -6.06 0.50 1.49
CA GLU A 138 -7.50 0.81 1.42
C GLU A 138 -7.87 1.61 0.15
N ILE A 139 -8.43 0.91 -0.84
CA ILE A 139 -9.42 1.45 -1.75
C ILE A 139 -10.55 0.41 -1.79
N ILE A 140 -11.50 0.57 -0.89
CA ILE A 140 -12.75 -0.19 -0.96
C ILE A 140 -13.38 0.16 -2.32
N GLY A 141 -13.59 -0.83 -3.19
CA GLY A 141 -14.24 -0.60 -4.48
C GLY A 141 -15.55 0.17 -4.29
N LYS A 142 -15.89 1.10 -5.20
CA LYS A 142 -17.00 2.05 -5.03
C LYS A 142 -18.30 1.39 -4.54
N VAL A 143 -18.64 0.23 -5.10
CA VAL A 143 -19.84 -0.54 -4.74
C VAL A 143 -19.79 -1.12 -3.33
N GLU A 144 -18.67 -1.71 -2.93
CA GLU A 144 -18.52 -2.29 -1.60
C GLU A 144 -18.40 -1.23 -0.52
N PHE A 145 -17.83 -0.08 -0.87
CA PHE A 145 -17.78 1.06 0.02
C PHE A 145 -19.18 1.58 0.32
N VAL A 146 -19.99 1.73 -0.73
CA VAL A 146 -21.38 2.16 -0.60
C VAL A 146 -22.20 1.13 0.18
N SER A 147 -22.00 -0.16 -0.08
CA SER A 147 -22.70 -1.24 0.64
C SER A 147 -22.38 -1.21 2.14
N ARG A 148 -21.09 -1.17 2.51
CA ARG A 148 -20.67 -1.07 3.93
C ARG A 148 -21.09 0.24 4.59
N MET A 149 -21.16 1.33 3.82
CA MET A 149 -21.64 2.61 4.32
C MET A 149 -23.12 2.52 4.70
N PHE A 150 -23.96 1.93 3.85
CA PHE A 150 -25.37 1.69 4.17
C PHE A 150 -25.58 0.66 5.28
N GLU A 151 -24.73 -0.36 5.39
CA GLU A 151 -24.79 -1.32 6.52
C GLU A 151 -24.48 -0.65 7.86
N LYS A 152 -23.46 0.20 7.92
CA LYS A 152 -23.07 0.90 9.15
C LYS A 152 -24.02 2.04 9.51
N HIS A 153 -24.63 2.63 8.49
CA HIS A 153 -25.45 3.82 8.61
C HIS A 153 -26.75 3.65 7.80
N PRO A 154 -27.64 2.72 8.20
CA PRO A 154 -28.89 2.45 7.48
C PRO A 154 -29.81 3.68 7.42
N GLU A 155 -29.63 4.62 8.34
CA GLU A 155 -30.34 5.90 8.35
C GLU A 155 -30.07 6.76 7.11
N ILE A 156 -28.92 6.59 6.43
CA ILE A 156 -28.46 7.46 5.33
C ILE A 156 -29.48 7.50 4.20
N ALA A 157 -30.10 6.37 3.83
CA ALA A 157 -31.12 6.32 2.78
C ALA A 157 -32.54 6.13 3.33
N SER A 158 -32.76 6.30 4.64
CA SER A 158 -34.07 6.01 5.26
C SER A 158 -35.22 6.88 4.73
N GLY A 159 -34.92 8.09 4.23
CA GLY A 159 -35.91 8.97 3.58
C GLY A 159 -35.93 8.85 2.05
N PHE A 160 -35.03 8.08 1.44
CA PHE A 160 -34.88 7.99 -0.01
C PHE A 160 -35.96 7.09 -0.62
N ARG A 161 -36.90 7.69 -1.36
CA ARG A 161 -38.11 6.99 -1.87
C ARG A 161 -38.28 7.03 -3.39
N ILE A 162 -37.24 7.41 -4.13
CA ILE A 162 -37.30 7.56 -5.59
C ILE A 162 -37.44 6.20 -6.26
N LYS A 163 -38.52 6.03 -7.02
CA LYS A 163 -38.85 4.78 -7.75
C LYS A 163 -38.23 4.70 -9.14
N ASN A 164 -37.95 5.85 -9.76
CA ASN A 164 -37.38 5.89 -11.11
C ASN A 164 -35.92 5.42 -11.08
N GLN A 165 -35.61 4.40 -11.89
CA GLN A 165 -34.30 3.76 -11.90
C GLN A 165 -33.16 4.68 -12.36
N ASN A 166 -33.41 5.53 -13.37
CA ASN A 166 -32.41 6.46 -13.88
C ASN A 166 -32.06 7.53 -12.83
N LEU A 167 -33.08 8.10 -12.20
CA LEU A 167 -32.89 9.06 -11.11
C LEU A 167 -32.16 8.41 -9.93
N ARG A 168 -32.52 7.19 -9.56
CA ARG A 168 -31.84 6.44 -8.50
C ARG A 168 -30.36 6.26 -8.78
N THR A 169 -29.98 5.89 -10.01
CA THR A 169 -28.57 5.80 -10.41
C THR A 169 -27.88 7.18 -10.36
N GLY A 170 -28.56 8.24 -10.81
CA GLY A 170 -28.05 9.61 -10.73
C GLY A 170 -27.71 10.04 -9.30
N TYR A 171 -28.62 9.81 -8.34
CA TYR A 171 -28.37 10.13 -6.94
C TYR A 171 -27.27 9.29 -6.31
N MET A 172 -27.16 8.00 -6.65
CA MET A 172 -26.07 7.15 -6.15
C MET A 172 -24.70 7.61 -6.68
N ASN A 173 -24.63 8.01 -7.95
CA ASN A 173 -23.41 8.56 -8.53
C ASN A 173 -23.04 9.91 -7.90
N LEU A 174 -24.03 10.75 -7.61
CA LEU A 174 -23.83 12.03 -6.92
C LEU A 174 -23.31 11.83 -5.49
N LEU A 175 -23.88 10.87 -4.74
CA LEU A 175 -23.41 10.49 -3.40
C LEU A 175 -21.97 9.97 -3.42
N LEU A 176 -21.64 9.11 -4.40
CA LEU A 176 -20.28 8.62 -4.60
C LEU A 176 -19.30 9.74 -4.92
N SER A 177 -19.68 10.66 -5.82
CA SER A 177 -18.87 11.82 -6.18
C SER A 177 -18.58 12.70 -4.97
N LEU A 178 -19.60 13.00 -4.16
CA LEU A 178 -19.45 13.78 -2.93
C LEU A 178 -18.47 13.12 -1.94
N ILE A 179 -18.58 11.81 -1.75
CA ILE A 179 -17.68 11.08 -0.85
C ILE A 179 -16.25 11.02 -1.41
N ASP A 180 -16.09 10.84 -2.72
CA ASP A 180 -14.79 10.88 -3.38
C ASP A 180 -14.14 12.26 -3.23
N THR A 181 -14.89 13.37 -3.39
CA THR A 181 -14.39 14.74 -3.17
C THR A 181 -13.88 14.91 -1.73
N LEU A 182 -14.62 14.44 -0.74
CA LEU A 182 -14.23 14.56 0.67
C LEU A 182 -13.07 13.65 1.08
N ARG A 183 -12.76 12.62 0.30
CA ARG A 183 -11.59 11.75 0.50
C ARG A 183 -10.31 12.35 -0.08
N GLN A 184 -10.42 13.26 -1.03
CA GLN A 184 -9.25 13.92 -1.58
C GLN A 184 -8.58 14.79 -0.51
N SER A 185 -7.25 14.82 -0.56
CA SER A 185 -6.45 15.64 0.36
C SER A 185 -6.92 17.10 0.32
N PRO A 186 -7.06 17.80 1.45
CA PRO A 186 -7.46 19.21 1.49
C PRO A 186 -6.60 20.13 0.60
N HIS A 187 -5.36 19.74 0.31
CA HIS A 187 -4.44 20.45 -0.58
C HIS A 187 -4.79 20.38 -2.06
N LYS A 188 -5.61 19.41 -2.48
CA LYS A 188 -6.00 19.15 -3.88
C LYS A 188 -7.40 19.63 -4.23
N LEU A 189 -8.11 20.27 -3.31
CA LEU A 189 -9.48 20.74 -3.52
C LEU A 189 -9.47 22.24 -3.84
N PRO A 190 -9.59 22.64 -5.11
CA PRO A 190 -9.86 24.03 -5.45
C PRO A 190 -11.25 24.48 -4.94
N LYS A 191 -11.47 25.79 -4.94
CA LYS A 191 -12.56 26.43 -4.18
C LYS A 191 -13.95 26.15 -4.79
N ASP A 192 -14.00 26.10 -6.12
CA ASP A 192 -15.12 25.67 -6.96
C ASP A 192 -15.67 24.28 -6.62
N HIS A 193 -14.81 23.30 -6.35
CA HIS A 193 -15.26 21.95 -5.96
C HIS A 193 -15.90 21.87 -4.57
N MET A 194 -15.71 22.89 -3.72
CA MET A 194 -16.42 22.96 -2.45
C MET A 194 -17.87 23.39 -2.67
N ASP A 195 -18.12 24.35 -3.55
CA ASP A 195 -19.47 24.82 -3.89
C ASP A 195 -20.26 23.68 -4.55
N GLU A 196 -19.64 22.96 -5.49
CA GLU A 196 -20.22 21.75 -6.11
C GLU A 196 -20.54 20.65 -5.07
N ALA A 197 -19.71 20.49 -4.05
CA ALA A 197 -19.93 19.52 -2.97
C ALA A 197 -21.11 19.92 -2.06
N TYR A 198 -21.26 21.21 -1.76
CA TYR A 198 -22.42 21.71 -1.02
C TYR A 198 -23.71 21.57 -1.84
N ASP A 199 -23.68 21.88 -3.14
CA ASP A 199 -24.83 21.69 -4.04
C ASP A 199 -25.23 20.22 -4.14
N ALA A 200 -24.26 19.31 -4.27
CA ALA A 200 -24.49 17.88 -4.26
C ALA A 200 -25.13 17.41 -2.94
N LEU A 201 -24.64 17.91 -1.81
CA LEU A 201 -25.19 17.59 -0.48
C LEU A 201 -26.65 18.05 -0.33
N VAL A 202 -26.96 19.26 -0.79
CA VAL A 202 -28.34 19.79 -0.80
C VAL A 202 -29.25 18.93 -1.67
N CYS A 203 -28.80 18.59 -2.89
CA CYS A 203 -29.55 17.76 -3.81
C CYS A 203 -29.86 16.36 -3.22
N LEU A 204 -28.88 15.74 -2.56
CA LEU A 204 -29.05 14.45 -1.90
C LEU A 204 -29.99 14.53 -0.70
N THR A 205 -29.88 15.59 0.10
CA THR A 205 -30.75 15.80 1.27
C THR A 205 -32.21 15.99 0.83
N ASN A 206 -32.44 16.77 -0.23
CA ASN A 206 -33.77 16.98 -0.82
C ASN A 206 -34.37 15.67 -1.38
N ALA A 207 -33.52 14.76 -1.85
CA ALA A 207 -33.95 13.43 -2.29
C ALA A 207 -34.26 12.47 -1.13
N GLY A 208 -34.03 12.89 0.12
CA GLY A 208 -34.33 12.12 1.32
C GLY A 208 -33.14 11.39 1.94
N PHE A 209 -31.90 11.68 1.50
CA PHE A 209 -30.72 11.17 2.20
C PHE A 209 -30.47 11.94 3.51
N LYS A 210 -30.12 11.22 4.58
CA LYS A 210 -29.74 11.80 5.87
C LYS A 210 -28.21 11.84 5.99
N LEU A 211 -27.63 12.99 5.67
CA LEU A 211 -26.17 13.16 5.50
C LEU A 211 -25.56 14.13 6.53
N ASP A 212 -26.12 14.20 7.73
CA ASP A 212 -25.70 15.17 8.77
C ASP A 212 -24.22 15.02 9.16
N TRP A 213 -23.71 13.78 9.21
CA TRP A 213 -22.30 13.50 9.47
C TRP A 213 -21.37 14.00 8.35
N LEU A 214 -21.88 13.98 7.11
CA LEU A 214 -21.19 14.39 5.89
C LEU A 214 -21.12 15.91 5.81
N LYS A 215 -22.23 16.58 6.15
CA LYS A 215 -22.30 18.04 6.33
C LYS A 215 -21.27 18.52 7.35
N LYS A 216 -21.27 17.91 8.55
CA LYS A 216 -20.32 18.25 9.62
C LYS A 216 -18.86 18.09 9.19
N LYS A 217 -18.55 17.08 8.38
CA LYS A 217 -17.20 16.90 7.81
C LYS A 217 -16.86 17.97 6.78
N LEU A 218 -17.79 18.33 5.90
CA LEU A 218 -17.59 19.35 4.87
C LEU A 218 -17.30 20.72 5.51
N ASP A 219 -18.01 21.06 6.59
CA ASP A 219 -17.81 22.30 7.35
C ASP A 219 -16.44 22.36 8.06
N GLN A 220 -15.81 21.22 8.35
CA GLN A 220 -14.48 21.16 8.97
C GLN A 220 -13.33 21.33 7.96
N VAL A 221 -13.58 21.12 6.66
CA VAL A 221 -12.54 21.15 5.62
C VAL A 221 -11.82 22.52 5.56
N PRO A 222 -12.51 23.67 5.56
CA PRO A 222 -11.87 24.99 5.52
C PRO A 222 -10.90 25.22 6.70
N GLU A 223 -11.32 24.89 7.92
CA GLU A 223 -10.48 25.03 9.12
C GLU A 223 -9.23 24.15 9.04
N THR A 224 -9.34 22.92 8.52
CA THR A 224 -8.16 22.07 8.28
C THR A 224 -7.25 22.61 7.20
N LYS A 225 -7.77 23.21 6.11
CA LYS A 225 -6.93 23.84 5.06
C LYS A 225 -6.10 24.99 5.63
N GLU A 226 -6.70 25.83 6.48
CA GLU A 226 -5.99 26.95 7.11
C GLU A 226 -4.92 26.49 8.11
N LYS A 227 -5.25 25.54 8.99
CA LYS A 227 -4.30 24.98 9.96
C LYS A 227 -3.11 24.33 9.28
N VAL A 228 -3.31 23.60 8.18
CA VAL A 228 -2.19 22.96 7.47
C VAL A 228 -1.36 23.98 6.69
N LYS A 229 -1.98 24.97 6.04
CA LYS A 229 -1.22 26.09 5.42
C LYS A 229 -0.37 26.83 6.44
N ALA A 230 -0.91 27.13 7.62
CA ALA A 230 -0.18 27.78 8.70
C ALA A 230 1.01 26.92 9.18
N ASN A 231 0.81 25.60 9.32
CA ASN A 231 1.88 24.68 9.69
C ASN A 231 2.97 24.56 8.60
N GLU A 232 2.59 24.60 7.32
CA GLU A 232 3.53 24.54 6.20
C GLU A 232 4.38 25.82 6.10
N ILE A 233 3.77 26.99 6.28
CA ILE A 233 4.47 28.28 6.37
C ILE A 233 5.49 28.24 7.53
N ARG A 234 5.05 27.81 8.72
CA ARG A 234 5.93 27.67 9.90
C ARG A 234 7.09 26.71 9.67
N MET A 235 6.86 25.60 8.97
CA MET A 235 7.91 24.64 8.63
C MET A 235 8.92 25.25 7.65
N GLN A 236 8.46 25.99 6.64
CA GLN A 236 9.33 26.69 5.70
C GLN A 236 10.18 27.78 6.38
N GLU A 237 9.61 28.52 7.34
CA GLU A 237 10.33 29.51 8.14
C GLU A 237 11.42 28.85 8.99
N THR A 238 11.07 27.76 9.70
CA THR A 238 12.02 26.99 10.51
C THR A 238 13.16 26.42 9.65
N GLN A 239 12.85 25.93 8.44
CA GLN A 239 13.84 25.44 7.48
C GLN A 239 14.80 26.55 7.02
N LYS A 240 14.29 27.77 6.79
CA LYS A 240 15.11 28.94 6.41
C LYS A 240 16.03 29.37 7.55
N GLU A 241 15.53 29.38 8.79
CA GLU A 241 16.34 29.72 9.97
C GLU A 241 17.48 28.72 10.21
N LEU A 242 17.21 27.42 10.06
CA LEU A 242 18.25 26.38 10.18
C LEU A 242 19.33 26.54 9.10
N LYS A 243 18.95 26.86 7.86
CA LYS A 243 19.91 27.15 6.78
C LYS A 243 20.75 28.40 7.05
N LEU A 244 20.18 29.43 7.67
CA LEU A 244 20.91 30.64 8.07
C LEU A 244 21.89 30.34 9.21
N LYS A 245 21.46 29.59 10.22
CA LYS A 245 22.31 29.17 11.34
C LYS A 245 23.49 28.31 10.87
N SER A 246 23.24 27.32 10.02
CA SER A 246 24.31 26.48 9.46
C SER A 246 25.31 27.29 8.62
N LYS A 247 24.83 28.26 7.83
CA LYS A 247 25.70 29.14 7.05
C LYS A 247 26.56 30.05 7.94
N ALA A 248 25.99 30.58 9.02
CA ALA A 248 26.71 31.41 9.98
C ALA A 248 27.77 30.61 10.77
N GLU A 249 27.48 29.36 11.08
CA GLU A 249 28.41 28.45 11.76
C GLU A 249 29.62 28.11 10.88
N VAL A 250 29.39 27.79 9.59
CA VAL A 250 30.47 27.58 8.61
C VAL A 250 31.36 28.82 8.46
N LEU A 251 30.78 30.02 8.49
CA LEU A 251 31.54 31.27 8.43
C LEU A 251 32.39 31.50 9.70
N ARG A 252 31.89 31.14 10.89
CA ARG A 252 32.66 31.19 12.14
C ARG A 252 33.82 30.20 12.15
N SER A 253 33.60 28.97 11.69
CA SER A 253 34.67 27.95 11.59
C SER A 253 35.78 28.35 10.62
N ARG A 254 35.45 29.10 9.55
CA ARG A 254 36.43 29.63 8.60
C ARG A 254 37.24 30.82 9.16
N SER A 255 36.62 31.65 9.99
CA SER A 255 37.33 32.77 10.63
C SER A 255 38.28 32.29 11.74
N SER A 256 37.94 31.23 12.48
CA SER A 256 38.84 30.61 13.45
C SER A 256 40.02 29.85 12.83
N ALA A 257 39.91 29.40 11.57
CA ALA A 257 40.99 28.71 10.87
C ALA A 257 42.03 29.68 10.25
N GLY A 258 41.64 30.93 9.99
CA GLY A 258 42.51 31.94 9.37
C GLY A 258 43.54 32.59 10.30
N GLU A 259 43.46 32.36 11.62
CA GLU A 259 44.39 32.96 12.60
C GLU A 259 45.60 32.07 12.94
N GLY A 260 45.73 30.88 12.32
CA GLY A 260 46.80 29.90 12.63
C GLY A 260 48.05 29.93 11.75
N GLU A 261 48.01 30.50 10.54
CA GLU A 261 49.13 30.46 9.58
C GLU A 261 49.85 31.80 9.51
N GLY A 262 50.61 32.11 10.56
CA GLY A 262 51.35 33.36 10.63
C GLY A 262 52.54 33.30 11.56
N ARG A 263 53.42 32.28 11.44
CA ARG A 263 54.79 32.35 11.97
C ARG A 263 55.70 31.23 11.46
N GLY A 264 56.64 31.63 10.59
CA GLY A 264 58.01 31.11 10.58
C GLY A 264 58.34 29.96 9.63
N VAL A 265 58.85 30.30 8.45
CA VAL A 265 59.84 29.44 7.78
C VAL A 265 61.02 30.32 7.33
N SER A 266 62.11 30.20 8.09
CA SER A 266 63.45 30.65 7.74
C SER A 266 64.06 29.63 6.78
N PHE A 267 64.43 30.04 5.57
CA PHE A 267 65.23 29.22 4.66
C PHE A 267 66.72 29.42 4.97
N ARG A 268 67.41 28.36 5.41
CA ARG A 268 68.86 28.23 5.27
C ARG A 268 69.15 27.18 4.20
N SER A 269 69.83 27.63 3.16
CA SER A 269 70.50 26.81 2.15
C SER A 269 71.75 26.17 2.75
N SER A 270 72.03 24.91 2.39
CA SER A 270 73.40 24.40 2.17
C SER A 270 73.38 23.03 1.49
N SER A 271 73.89 23.05 0.26
CA SER A 271 74.60 22.03 -0.53
C SER A 271 75.11 20.77 0.18
N LEU A 272 75.15 19.63 -0.53
CA LEU A 272 76.41 19.02 -0.97
C LEU A 272 76.22 17.89 -2.00
N ILE A 273 77.12 17.92 -2.99
CA ILE A 273 77.30 16.98 -4.09
C ILE A 273 78.37 15.95 -3.66
N ARG A 274 78.05 14.66 -3.73
CA ARG A 274 78.77 13.63 -4.52
C ARG A 274 78.07 12.29 -4.39
#